data_AF-R8BD11-F1
#
_entry.id   AF-R8BD11-F1
#
_cell.length_a   1.000
_cell.length_b   1.000
_cell.length_c   1.000
_cell.angle_alpha   90.00
_cell.angle_beta   90.00
_cell.angle_gamma   90.00
#
_symmetry.space_group_name_H-M   'P 1'
#
loop_
_entity.id
_entity.type
_entity.pdbx_description
1 polymer ?
#
loop_
_entity_poly.entity_id
_entity_poly.type
_entity_poly.pdbx_seq_one_letter_code
_entity_poly.pdbx_strand_id
1 'polypeptide(L)'
;MRATRRSLPNTFKPVTEPASRRQNGPALSEGPRNGTQIGQIPNSHSPVQPVESAAASGSFQGTVEHFMSLGYPEKLVLTALKSTSLKQGYPTTVVLEKLQKGEGIPEYHEGVWTAKDDESLRYIISYEKLMEEGSAQHGGVVDDERKMRRKVERENKRLTVKHGQEGIELRSKYFKMWDGE
;
A
#
# COMPACT_ATOMS: atom_id res chain seq x y z
N MET A 1 14.14 41.25 15.20
CA MET A 1 14.43 40.92 13.79
C MET A 1 13.10 40.67 13.08
N ARG A 2 12.75 41.44 12.04
CA ARG A 2 11.48 41.33 11.30
C ARG A 2 11.67 40.44 10.07
N ALA A 3 10.80 39.46 9.86
CA ALA A 3 10.85 38.53 8.73
C ALA A 3 10.32 39.18 7.44
N THR A 4 11.14 39.19 6.39
CA THR A 4 10.79 39.69 5.05
C THR A 4 9.91 38.65 4.34
N ARG A 5 8.65 39.00 4.09
CA ARG A 5 7.71 38.17 3.31
C ARG A 5 8.06 38.27 1.83
N ARG A 6 8.30 37.14 1.17
CA ARG A 6 8.57 37.04 -0.27
C ARG A 6 7.26 37.26 -1.04
N SER A 7 7.21 38.29 -1.87
CA SER A 7 6.09 38.59 -2.79
C SER A 7 6.27 37.85 -4.10
N LEU A 8 5.17 37.31 -4.66
CA LEU A 8 5.15 36.70 -5.99
C LEU A 8 5.23 37.80 -7.09
N PRO A 9 5.81 37.50 -8.27
CA PRO A 9 5.91 38.43 -9.40
C PRO A 9 4.54 38.70 -10.04
N ASN A 10 4.36 39.94 -10.51
CA ASN A 10 3.09 40.55 -10.94
C ASN A 10 2.56 40.06 -12.31
N THR A 11 2.86 38.83 -12.71
CA THR A 11 2.56 38.30 -14.07
C THR A 11 1.52 37.18 -14.08
N PHE A 12 0.86 36.90 -12.95
CA PHE A 12 -0.25 35.95 -12.92
C PHE A 12 -1.56 36.67 -13.27
N LYS A 13 -2.11 36.38 -14.47
CA LYS A 13 -3.47 36.79 -14.84
C LYS A 13 -4.44 35.68 -14.44
N PRO A 14 -5.36 35.89 -13.48
CA PRO A 14 -6.42 34.93 -13.21
C PRO A 14 -7.41 34.93 -14.37
N VAL A 15 -7.59 33.76 -15.00
CA VAL A 15 -8.67 33.55 -15.98
C VAL A 15 -9.99 33.59 -15.23
N THR A 16 -10.81 34.58 -15.57
CA THR A 16 -12.18 34.76 -15.09
C THR A 16 -13.14 34.22 -16.16
N GLU A 17 -14.07 33.38 -15.70
CA GLU A 17 -15.24 32.74 -16.32
C GLU A 17 -16.12 33.64 -17.23
N PRO A 18 -17.00 33.07 -18.11
CA PRO A 18 -18.36 32.73 -17.67
C PRO A 18 -19.04 31.50 -18.31
N ALA A 19 -19.90 30.89 -17.50
CA ALA A 19 -20.96 29.98 -17.88
C ALA A 19 -22.05 30.65 -18.75
N SER A 20 -22.61 29.91 -19.70
CA SER A 20 -23.92 30.17 -20.34
C SER A 20 -24.36 28.90 -21.09
N ARG A 21 -25.23 28.05 -20.52
CA ARG A 21 -26.71 28.08 -20.60
C ARG A 21 -27.27 27.96 -22.02
N ARG A 22 -27.93 26.82 -22.31
CA ARG A 22 -29.15 26.61 -23.15
C ARG A 22 -29.45 25.09 -23.16
N GLN A 23 -30.39 24.57 -22.38
CA GLN A 23 -31.86 24.49 -22.56
C GLN A 23 -32.36 23.76 -23.83
N ASN A 24 -33.14 22.70 -23.55
CA ASN A 24 -34.35 22.18 -24.24
C ASN A 24 -34.23 21.08 -25.32
N GLY A 25 -34.95 19.96 -25.09
CA GLY A 25 -35.26 18.87 -26.05
C GLY A 25 -36.28 19.26 -27.13
N PRO A 26 -37.02 18.35 -27.82
CA PRO A 26 -37.58 17.07 -27.33
C PRO A 26 -37.60 15.84 -28.30
N ALA A 27 -37.82 14.66 -27.70
CA ALA A 27 -38.75 13.55 -27.98
C ALA A 27 -39.10 12.98 -29.40
N LEU A 28 -39.19 11.64 -29.42
CA LEU A 28 -40.06 10.71 -30.19
C LEU A 28 -39.71 10.31 -31.64
N SER A 29 -39.44 9.00 -31.85
CA SER A 29 -40.29 8.18 -32.75
C SER A 29 -40.12 6.67 -32.45
N GLU A 30 -41.25 6.00 -32.25
CA GLU A 30 -41.41 4.54 -32.24
C GLU A 30 -41.50 4.01 -33.68
N GLY A 31 -41.08 2.76 -33.90
CA GLY A 31 -41.41 2.00 -35.12
C GLY A 31 -40.65 0.68 -35.28
N PRO A 32 -41.21 -0.37 -35.94
CA PRO A 32 -41.34 -1.69 -35.31
C PRO A 32 -40.65 -2.89 -36.02
N ARG A 33 -40.47 -3.95 -35.21
CA ARG A 33 -40.47 -5.42 -35.42
C ARG A 33 -40.36 -6.02 -36.85
N ASN A 34 -39.38 -6.93 -37.02
CA ASN A 34 -39.43 -8.29 -37.61
C ASN A 34 -37.97 -8.80 -37.68
N GLY A 35 -37.53 -9.99 -37.30
CA GLY A 35 -38.16 -11.30 -37.15
C GLY A 35 -37.47 -12.28 -38.11
N THR A 36 -36.41 -13.00 -37.72
CA THR A 36 -36.00 -14.30 -38.32
C THR A 36 -35.06 -15.06 -37.38
N GLN A 37 -35.35 -16.35 -37.21
CA GLN A 37 -34.64 -17.36 -36.41
C GLN A 37 -33.38 -17.90 -37.10
N ILE A 38 -32.65 -18.72 -36.33
CA ILE A 38 -31.83 -19.90 -36.68
C ILE A 38 -30.33 -19.69 -36.46
N GLY A 39 -29.84 -20.42 -35.47
CA GLY A 39 -28.43 -20.58 -35.14
C GLY A 39 -28.25 -21.36 -33.84
N GLN A 40 -28.73 -22.62 -33.82
CA GLN A 40 -28.39 -23.57 -32.77
C GLN A 40 -26.86 -23.77 -32.75
N ILE A 41 -26.23 -23.57 -31.58
CA ILE A 41 -24.86 -24.01 -31.33
C ILE A 41 -24.89 -24.81 -30.01
N PRO A 42 -24.32 -26.03 -29.98
CA PRO A 42 -24.69 -27.07 -29.04
C PRO A 42 -24.23 -26.82 -27.61
N ASN A 43 -25.13 -27.23 -26.73
CA ASN A 43 -24.96 -27.47 -25.31
C ASN A 43 -23.71 -28.34 -25.05
N SER A 44 -22.57 -27.70 -24.75
CA SER A 44 -21.41 -28.36 -24.16
C SER A 44 -21.44 -28.08 -22.68
N HIS A 45 -22.12 -28.97 -21.95
CA HIS A 45 -21.90 -29.16 -20.53
C HIS A 45 -20.44 -29.56 -20.32
N SER A 46 -19.55 -28.59 -20.17
CA SER A 46 -18.41 -28.78 -19.28
C SER A 46 -18.92 -28.38 -17.90
N PRO A 47 -19.04 -29.31 -16.94
CA PRO A 47 -19.00 -28.90 -15.55
C PRO A 47 -17.67 -28.15 -15.42
N VAL A 48 -17.73 -26.84 -15.24
CA VAL A 48 -16.62 -26.13 -14.62
C VAL A 48 -16.52 -26.80 -13.26
N GLN A 49 -15.65 -27.80 -13.17
CA GLN A 49 -15.26 -28.33 -11.89
C GLN A 49 -14.84 -27.11 -11.07
N PRO A 50 -15.43 -26.88 -9.89
CA PRO A 50 -14.79 -25.99 -8.97
C PRO A 50 -13.40 -26.61 -8.80
N VAL A 51 -12.36 -25.89 -9.21
CA VAL A 51 -11.01 -26.19 -8.75
C VAL A 51 -11.01 -25.92 -7.26
N GLU A 52 -11.59 -26.86 -6.52
CA GLU A 52 -11.24 -27.16 -5.15
C GLU A 52 -9.80 -27.64 -5.20
N SER A 53 -8.88 -26.69 -5.32
CA SER A 53 -7.47 -26.95 -5.10
C SER A 53 -6.96 -25.91 -4.15
N ALA A 54 -6.60 -26.45 -3.00
CA ALA A 54 -5.94 -25.83 -1.88
C ALA A 54 -6.81 -24.86 -1.07
N ALA A 55 -7.59 -25.47 -0.18
CA ALA A 55 -7.47 -25.10 1.23
C ALA A 55 -5.98 -25.21 1.67
N ALA A 56 -5.12 -24.31 1.20
CA ALA A 56 -3.85 -23.97 1.82
C ALA A 56 -4.05 -22.66 2.60
N SER A 57 -5.15 -22.58 3.34
CA SER A 57 -5.42 -21.51 4.28
C SER A 57 -4.51 -21.71 5.48
N GLY A 58 -3.34 -21.05 5.46
CA GLY A 58 -2.68 -20.61 6.70
C GLY A 58 -1.16 -20.66 6.75
N SER A 59 -0.47 -21.36 5.85
CA SER A 59 0.99 -21.48 5.92
C SER A 59 1.72 -20.53 4.97
N PHE A 60 2.86 -20.00 5.42
CA PHE A 60 3.77 -19.20 4.59
C PHE A 60 4.12 -19.94 3.29
N GLN A 61 4.44 -21.23 3.40
CA GLN A 61 4.81 -22.08 2.26
C GLN A 61 3.67 -22.22 1.24
N GLY A 62 2.43 -22.45 1.69
CA GLY A 62 1.28 -22.53 0.79
C GLY A 62 1.01 -21.21 0.04
N THR A 63 1.35 -20.09 0.68
CA THR A 63 1.27 -18.76 0.03
C THR A 63 2.31 -18.61 -1.08
N VAL A 64 3.54 -19.05 -0.82
CA VAL A 64 4.62 -19.01 -1.79
C VAL A 64 4.28 -19.87 -3.00
N GLU A 65 3.84 -21.11 -2.76
CA GLU A 65 3.44 -22.06 -3.81
C GLU A 65 2.27 -21.54 -4.64
N HIS A 66 1.28 -20.92 -4.01
CA HIS A 66 0.15 -20.29 -4.71
C HIS A 66 0.63 -19.25 -5.73
N PHE A 67 1.44 -18.27 -5.32
CA PHE A 67 1.92 -17.24 -6.26
C PHE A 67 2.89 -17.78 -7.30
N MET A 68 3.70 -18.79 -6.96
CA MET A 68 4.55 -19.48 -7.95
C MET A 68 3.71 -20.20 -9.01
N SER A 69 2.59 -20.83 -8.62
CA SER A 69 1.66 -21.47 -9.58
C SER A 69 1.01 -20.48 -10.56
N LEU A 70 0.93 -19.20 -10.19
CA LEU A 70 0.44 -18.11 -11.05
C LEU A 70 1.52 -17.61 -12.02
N GLY A 71 2.73 -18.19 -11.99
CA GLY A 71 3.84 -17.87 -12.88
C GLY A 71 4.80 -16.81 -12.32
N TYR A 72 4.65 -16.38 -11.07
CA TYR A 72 5.59 -15.44 -10.47
C TYR A 72 6.88 -16.15 -10.04
N PRO A 73 8.07 -15.59 -10.34
CA PRO A 73 9.33 -16.12 -9.85
C PRO A 73 9.38 -16.09 -8.32
N GLU A 74 9.88 -17.15 -7.69
CA GLU A 74 9.99 -17.29 -6.23
C GLU A 74 10.63 -16.05 -5.57
N LYS A 75 11.71 -15.52 -6.16
CA LYS A 75 12.38 -14.31 -5.67
C LYS A 75 11.44 -13.11 -5.55
N LEU A 76 10.54 -12.92 -6.52
CA LEU A 76 9.57 -11.83 -6.49
C LEU A 76 8.50 -12.08 -5.43
N VAL A 77 8.05 -13.33 -5.30
CA VAL A 77 7.08 -13.75 -4.29
C VAL A 77 7.61 -13.50 -2.88
N LEU A 78 8.82 -13.94 -2.58
CA LEU A 78 9.46 -13.71 -1.28
C LEU A 78 9.65 -12.22 -1.00
N THR A 79 10.03 -11.43 -2.02
CA THR A 79 10.18 -9.97 -1.88
C THR A 79 8.84 -9.32 -1.57
N ALA A 80 7.79 -9.68 -2.30
CA ALA A 80 6.45 -9.15 -2.09
C ALA A 80 5.92 -9.47 -0.69
N LEU A 81 5.99 -10.75 -0.28
CA LEU A 81 5.55 -11.18 1.05
C LEU A 81 6.34 -10.49 2.16
N LYS A 82 7.66 -10.37 2.03
CA LYS A 82 8.48 -9.62 3.01
C LYS A 82 8.09 -8.15 3.09
N SER A 83 7.75 -7.52 1.98
CA SER A 83 7.31 -6.11 1.96
C SER A 83 5.92 -5.89 2.54
N THR A 84 5.11 -6.94 2.75
CA THR A 84 3.72 -6.82 3.23
C THR A 84 3.51 -7.50 4.58
N SER A 85 4.59 -7.79 5.32
CA SER A 85 4.54 -8.52 6.60
C SER A 85 3.83 -9.88 6.46
N LEU A 86 4.06 -10.56 5.34
CA LEU A 86 3.47 -11.85 4.97
C LEU A 86 1.93 -11.83 4.83
N LYS A 87 1.32 -10.64 4.70
CA LYS A 87 -0.11 -10.55 4.44
C LYS A 87 -0.43 -11.16 3.07
N GLN A 88 -1.40 -12.06 3.05
CA GLN A 88 -2.05 -12.47 1.81
C GLN A 88 -3.02 -11.37 1.36
N GLY A 89 -3.24 -11.28 0.04
CA GLY A 89 -4.23 -10.38 -0.55
C GLY A 89 -3.64 -9.14 -1.22
N TYR A 90 -4.44 -8.06 -1.24
CA TYR A 90 -4.26 -6.93 -2.15
C TYR A 90 -2.87 -6.26 -2.10
N PRO A 91 -2.27 -5.96 -0.94
CA PRO A 91 -0.93 -5.36 -0.90
C PRO A 91 0.13 -6.23 -1.60
N THR A 92 0.06 -7.55 -1.41
CA THR A 92 1.05 -8.49 -1.99
C THR A 92 0.88 -8.62 -3.49
N THR A 93 -0.36 -8.66 -3.98
CA THR A 93 -0.63 -8.69 -5.43
C THR A 93 -0.15 -7.42 -6.13
N VAL A 94 -0.33 -6.25 -5.50
CA VAL A 94 0.15 -4.98 -6.04
C VAL A 94 1.69 -4.96 -6.13
N VAL A 95 2.39 -5.43 -5.10
CA VAL A 95 3.86 -5.51 -5.12
C VAL A 95 4.33 -6.49 -6.19
N LEU A 96 3.71 -7.66 -6.30
CA LEU A 96 4.04 -8.65 -7.33
C LEU A 96 3.91 -8.08 -8.73
N GLU A 97 2.81 -7.40 -9.04
CA GLU A 97 2.58 -6.80 -10.35
C GLU A 97 3.65 -5.75 -10.68
N LYS A 98 4.00 -4.91 -9.70
CA LYS A 98 5.00 -3.84 -9.87
C LYS A 98 6.41 -4.38 -10.02
N LEU A 99 6.77 -5.40 -9.25
CA LEU A 99 8.05 -6.10 -9.40
C LEU A 99 8.16 -6.82 -10.74
N GLN A 100 7.08 -7.46 -11.22
CA GLN A 100 7.05 -8.12 -12.52
C GLN A 100 7.29 -7.14 -13.68
N LYS A 101 6.83 -5.89 -13.54
CA LYS A 101 7.06 -4.79 -14.50
C LYS A 101 8.45 -4.12 -14.35
N GLY A 102 9.24 -4.52 -13.34
CA GLY A 102 10.54 -3.89 -13.05
C GLY A 102 10.44 -2.51 -12.39
N GLU A 103 9.28 -2.12 -11.87
CA GLU A 103 9.04 -0.81 -11.25
C GLU A 103 9.51 -0.73 -9.78
N GLY A 104 9.83 -1.87 -9.17
CA GLY A 104 10.25 -1.95 -7.77
C GLY A 104 9.09 -2.00 -6.78
N ILE A 105 9.39 -1.71 -5.50
CA ILE A 105 8.41 -1.72 -4.41
C ILE A 105 7.65 -0.37 -4.39
N PRO A 106 6.31 -0.36 -4.41
CA PRO A 106 5.52 0.85 -4.30
C PRO A 106 5.80 1.65 -3.02
N GLU A 107 6.15 2.93 -3.17
CA GLU A 107 6.51 3.77 -2.04
C GLU A 107 5.30 4.30 -1.25
N TYR A 108 4.18 4.54 -1.94
CA TYR A 108 3.00 5.22 -1.41
C TYR A 108 1.77 4.31 -1.32
N HIS A 109 1.96 3.07 -0.84
CA HIS A 109 0.87 2.12 -0.68
C HIS A 109 0.74 1.66 0.77
N GLU A 110 -0.48 1.70 1.30
CA GLU A 110 -0.78 1.17 2.63
C GLU A 110 -0.51 -0.34 2.67
N GLY A 111 0.01 -0.82 3.81
CA GLY A 111 0.41 -2.21 3.97
C GLY A 111 1.66 -2.64 3.18
N VAL A 112 2.29 -1.77 2.38
CA VAL A 112 3.55 -2.04 1.68
C VAL A 112 4.71 -1.27 2.32
N TRP A 113 5.58 -2.01 2.98
CA TRP A 113 6.73 -1.52 3.73
C TRP A 113 7.95 -1.40 2.84
N THR A 114 8.50 -0.19 2.77
CA THR A 114 9.76 0.10 2.09
C THR A 114 10.94 -0.05 3.05
N ALA A 115 12.16 -0.14 2.51
CA ALA A 115 13.37 -0.13 3.32
C ALA A 115 13.47 1.10 4.25
N LYS A 116 13.00 2.27 3.78
CA LYS A 116 12.95 3.51 4.57
C LYS A 116 11.92 3.44 5.69
N ASP A 117 10.80 2.75 5.48
CA ASP A 117 9.81 2.52 6.54
C ASP A 117 10.36 1.59 7.61
N ASP A 118 11.02 0.50 7.18
CA ASP A 118 11.67 -0.46 8.08
C ASP A 118 12.80 0.19 8.90
N GLU A 119 13.64 1.03 8.30
CA GLU A 119 14.67 1.80 9.02
C GLU A 119 14.05 2.73 10.07
N SER A 120 12.97 3.42 9.70
CA SER A 120 12.26 4.33 10.60
C SER A 120 11.63 3.59 11.77
N LEU A 121 11.02 2.42 11.50
CA LEU A 121 10.40 1.59 12.53
C LEU A 121 11.45 0.99 13.48
N ARG A 122 12.57 0.50 12.96
CA ARG A 122 13.70 0.03 13.80
C ARG A 122 14.26 1.16 14.67
N TYR A 123 14.36 2.37 14.14
CA TYR A 123 14.79 3.53 14.91
C TYR A 123 13.83 3.83 16.07
N ILE A 124 12.51 3.77 15.84
CA ILE A 124 11.50 3.94 16.89
C ILE A 124 11.63 2.85 17.96
N ILE A 125 11.67 1.57 17.56
CA ILE A 125 11.77 0.42 18.48
C ILE A 125 13.05 0.52 19.33
N SER A 126 14.19 0.87 18.72
CA SER A 126 15.45 1.00 19.47
C SER A 126 15.43 2.16 20.48
N TYR A 127 14.78 3.28 20.14
CA TYR A 127 14.61 4.40 21.07
C TYR A 127 13.68 4.02 22.23
N GLU A 128 12.56 3.35 21.96
CA GLU A 128 11.64 2.88 23.00
C GLU A 128 12.34 1.93 23.98
N LYS A 129 13.11 0.96 23.46
CA LYS A 129 13.92 0.06 24.27
C LYS A 129 14.94 0.81 25.14
N LEU A 130 15.63 1.80 24.56
CA LEU A 130 16.57 2.64 25.30
C LEU A 130 15.89 3.42 26.43
N MET A 131 14.67 3.91 26.22
CA MET A 131 13.90 4.62 27.25
C MET A 131 13.41 3.69 28.37
N GLU A 132 13.07 2.43 28.04
CA GLU A 132 12.68 1.41 29.00
C GLU A 132 13.88 0.97 29.86
N GLU A 133 15.04 0.74 29.25
CA GLU A 133 16.28 0.31 29.90
C GLU A 133 16.99 1.47 30.65
N GLY A 134 16.81 2.71 30.17
CA GLY A 134 17.63 3.88 30.51
C GLY A 134 17.06 4.87 31.52
N SER A 135 15.92 4.58 32.17
CA SER A 135 15.42 5.44 33.27
C SER A 135 16.33 5.45 34.52
N ALA A 136 17.38 4.63 34.57
CA ALA A 136 18.30 4.56 35.71
C ALA A 136 19.60 5.36 35.56
N GLN A 137 20.18 5.52 34.37
CA GLN A 137 21.54 6.06 34.25
C GLN A 137 21.83 6.56 32.83
N HIS A 138 21.59 7.82 32.51
CA HIS A 138 22.44 8.54 31.56
C HIS A 138 22.22 10.05 31.64
N GLY A 139 23.22 10.77 32.15
CA GLY A 139 23.38 12.21 31.98
C GLY A 139 23.78 12.55 30.54
N GLY A 140 23.00 12.11 29.56
CA GLY A 140 23.10 12.57 28.18
C GLY A 140 22.70 14.04 28.12
N VAL A 141 23.38 14.84 27.30
CA VAL A 141 23.05 16.25 27.09
C VAL A 141 21.57 16.30 26.69
N VAL A 142 20.74 16.94 27.52
CA VAL A 142 19.26 17.00 27.40
C VAL A 142 18.79 17.34 25.98
N ASP A 143 19.60 18.10 25.23
CA ASP A 143 19.34 18.46 23.84
C ASP A 143 19.39 17.28 22.87
N ASP A 144 20.24 16.28 23.07
CA ASP A 144 20.34 15.13 22.17
C ASP A 144 19.19 14.16 22.37
N GLU A 145 18.77 13.91 23.61
CA GLU A 145 17.54 13.18 23.91
C GLU A 145 16.32 13.87 23.31
N ARG A 146 16.22 15.19 23.47
CA ARG A 146 15.13 15.99 22.87
C ARG A 146 15.13 15.90 21.35
N LYS A 147 16.29 15.92 20.69
CA LYS A 147 16.38 15.74 19.23
C LYS A 147 15.93 14.34 18.81
N MET A 148 16.38 13.29 19.51
CA MET A 148 15.97 11.91 19.24
C MET A 148 14.46 11.75 19.39
N ARG A 149 13.88 12.22 20.50
CA ARG A 149 12.44 12.19 20.74
C ARG A 149 11.64 12.86 19.62
N ARG A 150 12.06 14.06 19.19
CA ARG A 150 11.41 14.78 18.08
C ARG A 150 11.52 14.03 16.75
N LYS A 151 12.64 13.34 16.51
CA LYS A 151 12.81 12.52 15.32
C LYS A 151 11.87 11.31 15.37
N VAL A 152 11.84 10.58 16.48
CA VAL A 152 10.94 9.44 16.72
C VAL A 152 9.48 9.83 16.52
N GLU A 153 9.04 10.95 17.11
CA GLU A 153 7.67 11.43 16.97
C GLU A 153 7.31 11.73 15.50
N ARG A 154 8.23 12.35 14.76
CA ARG A 154 8.04 12.64 13.33
C ARG A 154 7.93 11.36 12.51
N GLU A 155 8.84 10.42 12.73
CA GLU A 155 8.85 9.15 11.99
C GLU A 155 7.62 8.31 12.34
N ASN A 156 7.25 8.24 13.62
CA ASN A 156 6.05 7.53 14.06
C ASN A 156 4.81 8.12 13.39
N LYS A 157 4.65 9.45 13.42
CA LYS A 157 3.54 10.12 12.74
C LYS A 157 3.50 9.80 11.24
N ARG A 158 4.65 9.79 10.56
CA ARG A 158 4.74 9.44 9.13
C ARG A 158 4.26 8.01 8.88
N LEU A 159 4.73 7.06 9.69
CA LEU A 159 4.35 5.65 9.56
C LEU A 159 2.87 5.44 9.89
N THR A 160 2.33 6.10 10.92
CA THR A 160 0.92 5.98 11.29
C THR A 160 0.01 6.51 10.18
N VAL A 161 0.39 7.61 9.53
CA VAL A 161 -0.37 8.15 8.38
C VAL A 161 -0.37 7.19 7.19
N LYS A 162 0.74 6.47 6.94
CA LYS A 162 0.85 5.56 5.80
C LYS A 162 0.22 4.18 6.06
N HIS A 163 0.39 3.64 7.27
CA HIS A 163 0.12 2.23 7.57
C HIS A 163 -0.96 2.02 8.64
N GLY A 164 -1.39 3.09 9.31
CA GLY A 164 -2.20 2.97 10.52
C GLY A 164 -1.42 2.37 11.69
N GLN A 165 -2.05 2.39 12.86
CA GLN A 165 -1.47 1.85 14.08
C GLN A 165 -1.36 0.31 14.03
N GLU A 166 -2.42 -0.36 13.55
CA GLU A 166 -2.45 -1.82 13.38
C GLU A 166 -1.36 -2.32 12.43
N GLY A 167 -1.09 -1.55 11.37
CA GLY A 167 -0.02 -1.87 10.42
C GLY A 167 1.36 -1.82 11.08
N ILE A 168 1.63 -0.78 11.87
CA ILE A 168 2.87 -0.65 12.64
C ILE A 168 3.03 -1.82 13.62
N GLU A 169 1.99 -2.12 14.40
CA GLU A 169 2.02 -3.22 15.37
C GLU A 169 2.30 -4.56 14.71
N LEU A 170 1.64 -4.83 13.57
CA LEU A 170 1.87 -6.03 12.79
C LEU A 170 3.32 -6.10 12.28
N ARG A 171 3.88 -4.99 11.79
CA ARG A 171 5.27 -4.96 11.31
C ARG A 171 6.28 -5.09 12.44
N SER A 172 6.01 -4.49 13.59
CA SER A 172 6.83 -4.67 14.79
C SER A 172 6.83 -6.14 15.26
N LYS A 173 5.68 -6.81 15.22
CA LYS A 173 5.58 -8.25 15.50
C LYS A 173 6.35 -9.08 14.46
N TYR A 174 6.27 -8.70 13.19
CA TYR A 174 7.04 -9.34 12.12
C TYR A 174 8.55 -9.27 12.42
N PHE A 175 9.10 -8.10 12.79
CA PHE A 175 10.51 -8.00 13.17
C PHE A 175 10.88 -8.88 14.37
N LYS A 176 10.02 -8.95 15.40
CA LYS A 176 10.27 -9.83 16.56
C LYS A 176 10.32 -11.32 16.18
N MET A 177 9.58 -11.73 15.15
CA MET A 177 9.47 -13.11 14.72
C MET A 177 10.52 -13.51 13.67
N TRP A 178 10.99 -12.57 12.84
CA TRP A 178 11.80 -12.87 11.64
C TRP A 178 13.17 -12.19 11.61
N ASP A 179 13.37 -11.07 12.31
CA ASP A 179 14.67 -10.37 12.38
C ASP A 179 15.41 -10.69 13.71
N GLY A 180 14.95 -11.70 14.46
CA GLY A 180 15.46 -12.10 15.79
C GLY A 180 16.55 -13.18 15.78
N GLU A 181 17.22 -13.43 14.65
CA GLU A 181 18.44 -14.26 14.56
C GLU A 181 19.72 -13.41 14.58
#